data_AF-A0A2M7PV90-F1
#
_entry.id   AF-A0A2M7PV90-F1
#
_cell.length_a   1.000
_cell.length_b   1.000
_cell.length_c   1.000
_cell.angle_alpha   90.00
_cell.angle_beta   90.00
_cell.angle_gamma   90.00
#
_symmetry.space_group_name_H-M   'P 1'
#
loop_
_entity.id
_entity.type
_entity.pdbx_description
1 polymer ?
#
loop_
_entity_poly.entity_id
_entity_poly.type
_entity_poly.pdbx_seq_one_letter_code
_entity_poly.pdbx_strand_id
1 'polypeptide(L)'
;MSGSSLDGLDIACCRFSFSVNKWQYHIEKSETVSYTAQWHQKLASAHLLPSNELFRLDVEYGQLIGELAASFIHKHQLTPEFIS
;
A
#
# COMPACT_ATOMS: atom_id res chain seq x y z
N MET A 1 2.66 -2.42 -0.45
CA MET A 1 2.73 -3.69 -1.23
C MET A 1 1.56 -4.57 -0.82
N SER A 2 0.95 -5.29 -1.76
CA SER A 2 -0.06 -6.30 -1.43
C SER A 2 0.23 -7.56 -2.24
N GLY A 3 0.43 -8.68 -1.55
CA GLY A 3 0.73 -9.96 -2.17
C GLY A 3 -0.51 -10.63 -2.76
N SER A 4 -0.29 -11.69 -3.55
CA SER A 4 -1.36 -12.53 -4.07
C SER A 4 -2.12 -13.33 -3.00
N SER A 5 -1.64 -13.31 -1.75
CA SER A 5 -2.32 -13.83 -0.56
C SER A 5 -3.59 -13.05 -0.22
N LEU A 6 -3.69 -11.78 -0.64
CA LEU A 6 -4.82 -10.89 -0.34
C LEU A 6 -5.14 -10.75 1.16
N ASP A 7 -4.15 -10.96 2.02
CA ASP A 7 -4.23 -10.85 3.47
C ASP A 7 -4.25 -9.39 3.94
N GLY A 8 -3.64 -8.49 3.18
CA GLY A 8 -3.70 -7.06 3.47
C GLY A 8 -2.81 -6.20 2.59
N LEU A 9 -2.63 -4.96 3.05
CA LEU A 9 -1.71 -3.98 2.50
C LEU A 9 -0.55 -3.77 3.48
N ASP A 10 0.65 -4.13 3.05
CA ASP A 10 1.89 -3.82 3.76
C ASP A 10 2.32 -2.39 3.45
N ILE A 11 2.54 -1.60 4.50
CA ILE A 11 2.98 -0.20 4.41
C ILE A 11 4.25 -0.06 5.25
N ALA A 12 5.28 0.55 4.67
CA ALA A 12 6.52 0.86 5.37
C ALA A 12 7.00 2.26 5.01
N CYS A 13 7.37 3.05 6.03
CA CYS A 13 8.09 4.30 5.86
C CYS A 13 9.58 4.03 6.08
N CYS A 14 10.35 4.28 5.02
CA CYS A 14 11.78 3.99 4.99
C CYS A 14 12.54 5.29 4.74
N ARG A 15 13.63 5.48 5.48
CA ARG A 15 14.58 6.56 5.25
C ARG A 15 15.76 6.02 4.47
N PHE A 16 16.08 6.65 3.36
CA PHE A 16 17.26 6.37 2.57
C PHE A 16 18.22 7.54 2.67
N SER A 17 19.51 7.26 2.80
CA SER A 17 20.55 8.29 2.73
C SER A 17 21.74 7.75 1.96
N PHE A 18 22.43 8.64 1.23
CA PHE A 18 23.64 8.30 0.50
C PHE A 18 24.81 9.09 1.09
N SER A 19 25.78 8.38 1.66
CA SER A 19 26.98 8.99 2.22
C SER A 19 28.18 8.08 2.01
N VAL A 20 29.38 8.68 1.85
CA VAL A 20 30.64 7.95 1.67
C VAL A 20 30.55 6.89 0.54
N ASN A 21 29.93 7.26 -0.60
CA ASN A 21 29.68 6.38 -1.74
C ASN A 21 28.88 5.10 -1.41
N LYS A 22 28.03 5.12 -0.38
CA LYS A 22 27.20 3.99 0.02
C LYS A 22 25.78 4.42 0.38
N TRP A 23 24.82 3.59 -0.01
CA TRP A 23 23.44 3.71 0.46
C TRP A 23 23.30 3.15 1.86
N GLN A 24 22.55 3.87 2.69
CA GLN A 24 22.09 3.43 3.99
C GLN A 24 20.57 3.50 4.00
N TYR A 25 19.93 2.57 4.71
CA TYR A 25 18.48 2.56 4.85
C TYR A 25 18.09 2.27 6.29
N HIS A 26 16.91 2.76 6.66
CA HIS A 26 16.27 2.48 7.94
C HIS A 26 14.77 2.39 7.76
N ILE A 27 14.13 1.35 8.32
CA ILE A 27 12.67 1.25 8.39
C ILE A 27 12.23 2.00 9.64
N GLU A 28 11.62 3.17 9.46
CA GLU A 28 11.14 3.98 10.58
C GLU A 28 9.90 3.37 11.22
N LYS A 29 8.96 2.95 10.37
CA LYS A 29 7.70 2.30 10.73
C LYS A 29 7.26 1.35 9.64
N SER A 30 6.58 0.30 10.05
CA SER A 30 5.95 -0.66 9.15
C SER A 30 4.74 -1.28 9.82
N GLU A 31 3.68 -1.50 9.06
CA GLU A 31 2.53 -2.28 9.49
C GLU A 31 1.85 -2.98 8.32
N THR A 32 1.08 -4.02 8.62
CA THR A 32 0.18 -4.65 7.67
C THR A 32 -1.24 -4.29 8.07
N VAL A 33 -1.99 -3.68 7.14
CA VAL A 33 -3.41 -3.41 7.31
C VAL A 33 -4.20 -4.54 6.64
N SER A 34 -4.89 -5.35 7.44
CA SER A 34 -5.71 -6.44 6.92
C SER A 34 -6.85 -5.92 6.05
N TYR A 35 -7.11 -6.59 4.94
CA TYR A 35 -8.28 -6.25 4.14
C TYR A 35 -9.58 -6.65 4.82
N THR A 36 -10.61 -5.84 4.58
CA THR A 36 -11.98 -6.25 4.89
C THR A 36 -12.39 -7.43 4.00
N ALA A 37 -13.37 -8.22 4.46
CA ALA A 37 -13.92 -9.31 3.66
C ALA A 37 -14.42 -8.85 2.28
N GLN A 38 -14.98 -7.63 2.19
CA GLN A 38 -15.43 -7.04 0.93
C GLN A 38 -14.26 -6.81 -0.04
N TRP A 39 -13.15 -6.24 0.45
CA TRP A 39 -11.97 -5.99 -0.37
C TRP A 39 -11.29 -7.29 -0.80
N HIS A 40 -11.18 -8.26 0.11
CA HIS A 40 -10.67 -9.58 -0.23
C HIS A 40 -11.50 -10.21 -1.36
N GLN A 41 -12.83 -10.17 -1.28
CA GLN A 41 -13.70 -10.73 -2.32
C GLN A 41 -13.54 -10.00 -3.66
N LYS A 42 -13.55 -8.65 -3.66
CA LYS A 42 -13.36 -7.85 -4.88
C LYS A 42 -12.05 -8.19 -5.60
N LEU A 43 -10.95 -8.26 -4.84
CA LEU A 43 -9.62 -8.51 -5.39
C LEU A 43 -9.45 -9.97 -5.84
N ALA A 44 -10.02 -10.93 -5.09
CA ALA A 44 -9.95 -12.35 -5.45
C ALA A 44 -10.60 -12.64 -6.81
N SER A 45 -11.70 -11.95 -7.14
CA SER A 45 -12.40 -12.09 -8.42
C SER A 45 -11.89 -11.17 -9.53
N ALA A 46 -10.90 -10.31 -9.27
CA ALA A 46 -10.47 -9.27 -10.22
C ALA A 46 -10.06 -9.83 -11.60
N HIS A 47 -9.37 -10.98 -11.60
CA HIS A 47 -8.91 -11.65 -12.82
C HIS A 47 -10.03 -12.19 -13.71
N LEU A 48 -11.27 -12.25 -13.19
CA LEU A 48 -12.47 -12.69 -13.91
C LEU A 48 -13.29 -11.51 -14.43
N LEU A 49 -12.96 -10.27 -14.05
CA LEU A 49 -13.75 -9.10 -14.40
C LEU A 49 -13.57 -8.70 -15.87
N PRO A 50 -14.64 -8.23 -16.54
CA PRO A 50 -14.50 -7.57 -17.83
C PRO A 50 -13.72 -6.25 -17.68
N SER A 51 -13.13 -5.77 -18.77
CA SER A 51 -12.16 -4.66 -18.76
C SER A 51 -12.70 -3.37 -18.11
N ASN A 52 -13.98 -3.05 -18.31
CA ASN A 52 -14.63 -1.87 -17.73
C ASN A 52 -14.73 -1.97 -16.20
N GLU A 53 -15.04 -3.15 -15.67
CA GLU A 53 -15.14 -3.39 -14.23
C GLU A 53 -13.76 -3.49 -13.58
N LEU A 54 -12.79 -4.08 -14.28
CA LEU A 54 -11.41 -4.12 -13.82
C LEU A 54 -10.81 -2.70 -13.71
N PHE A 55 -11.06 -1.83 -14.70
CA PHE A 55 -10.62 -0.43 -14.64
C PHE A 55 -11.26 0.33 -13.48
N ARG A 56 -12.55 0.07 -13.22
CA ARG A 56 -13.22 0.65 -12.06
C ARG A 56 -12.60 0.15 -10.74
N LEU A 57 -12.33 -1.15 -10.64
CA LEU A 57 -11.69 -1.74 -9.47
C LEU A 57 -10.28 -1.17 -9.23
N ASP A 58 -9.51 -0.93 -10.29
CA ASP A 58 -8.19 -0.30 -10.22
C ASP A 58 -8.26 1.09 -9.57
N VAL A 59 -9.19 1.94 -10.02
CA VAL A 59 -9.42 3.26 -9.43
C VAL A 59 -9.88 3.18 -7.98
N GLU A 60 -10.85 2.31 -7.68
CA GLU A 60 -11.33 2.11 -6.30
C GLU A 60 -10.21 1.61 -5.38
N TYR A 61 -9.34 0.72 -5.87
CA TYR A 61 -8.25 0.17 -5.08
C TYR A 61 -7.13 1.20 -4.86
N GLY A 62 -6.84 2.04 -5.85
CA GLY A 62 -5.95 3.19 -5.68
C GLY A 62 -6.45 4.17 -4.61
N GLN A 63 -7.75 4.43 -4.55
CA GLN A 63 -8.37 5.25 -3.49
C GLN A 63 -8.18 4.61 -2.11
N LEU A 64 -8.46 3.31 -1.97
CA LEU A 64 -8.22 2.58 -0.72
C LEU A 64 -6.76 2.71 -0.25
N ILE A 65 -5.80 2.48 -1.15
CA ILE A 65 -4.38 2.59 -0.82
C ILE A 65 -4.05 4.01 -0.33
N GLY A 66 -4.57 5.05 -1.00
CA GLY A 66 -4.39 6.43 -0.59
C GLY A 66 -4.94 6.72 0.82
N GLU A 67 -6.15 6.24 1.12
CA GLU A 67 -6.78 6.38 2.44
C GLU A 67 -5.98 5.65 3.54
N LEU A 68 -5.54 4.42 3.26
CA LEU A 68 -4.73 3.63 4.20
C LEU A 68 -3.35 4.25 4.42
N ALA A 69 -2.70 4.75 3.37
CA ALA A 69 -1.43 5.45 3.46
C ALA A 69 -1.56 6.74 4.26
N ALA A 70 -2.58 7.56 4.01
CA ALA A 70 -2.85 8.78 4.77
C ALA A 70 -3.10 8.47 6.25
N SER A 71 -3.86 7.41 6.54
CA SER A 71 -4.13 6.95 7.91
C SER A 71 -2.84 6.50 8.61
N PHE A 72 -1.98 5.72 7.93
CA PHE A 72 -0.68 5.29 8.44
C PHE A 72 0.24 6.48 8.74
N ILE A 73 0.34 7.42 7.80
CA ILE A 73 1.14 8.66 7.94
C ILE A 73 0.66 9.46 9.15
N HIS A 74 -0.65 9.66 9.28
CA HIS A 74 -1.22 10.42 10.40
C HIS A 74 -1.01 9.71 11.74
N LYS A 75 -1.32 8.41 11.82
CA LYS A 75 -1.17 7.57 13.02
C LYS A 75 0.25 7.61 13.57
N HIS A 76 1.26 7.62 12.69
CA HIS A 76 2.66 7.59 13.08
C HIS A 76 3.36 8.96 13.02
N GLN A 77 2.63 10.03 12.70
CA GLN A 77 3.16 11.40 12.57
C GLN A 77 4.36 11.47 11.61
N LEU A 78 4.26 10.76 10.50
CA LEU A 78 5.31 10.66 9.50
C LEU A 78 5.24 11.85 8.52
N THR A 79 6.36 12.13 7.87
CA THR A 79 6.47 13.17 6.83
C THR A 79 7.19 12.62 5.60
N PRO A 80 6.63 11.61 4.91
CA PRO A 80 7.29 11.01 3.77
C PRO A 80 7.38 11.99 2.59
N GLU A 81 8.51 11.99 1.90
CA GLU A 81 8.75 12.84 0.72
C GLU A 81 8.20 12.20 -0.56
N PHE A 82 7.98 10.89 -0.55
CA PHE A 82 7.58 10.09 -1.71
C PHE A 82 6.78 8.86 -1.28
N ILE A 83 5.81 8.47 -2.12
CA ILE A 83 5.07 7.21 -2.01
C ILE A 83 5.27 6.46 -3.34
N SER A 84 5.69 5.20 -3.23
CA SER A 84 5.92 4.29 -4.35
C SER A 84 4.76 3.33 -4.58
#